data_AF-A0A972LSI1-F1
#
_entry.id   AF-A0A972LSI1-F1
#
_cell.length_a   1.000
_cell.length_b   1.000
_cell.length_c   1.000
_cell.angle_alpha   90.00
_cell.angle_beta   90.00
_cell.angle_gamma   90.00
#
_symmetry.space_group_name_H-M   'P 1'
#
loop_
_entity.id
_entity.type
_entity.pdbx_description
1 polymer ?
#
loop_
_entity_poly.entity_id
_entity_poly.type
_entity_poly.pdbx_seq_one_letter_code
_entity_poly.pdbx_strand_id
1 'polypeptide(L)'
;MHLRIAALVLSTGLLPTLVYAQASGWRPTGNSAAPAGRYNNNTQSSNTQTVGGRNAVTPTASPVTPQTAKPQAAMPVTATGHRITRAPVTKGSGQLPNDHGQVWREYDISSYTLRLQTTSNPEQLIIDWILRETGYETWHSTPVGLLSADSRTLRVYHTPQMQAVVADIVDRFVNRAAENHGFGLRIITIKNPNWRARALPLMKSLPVQSPGVQGWMLAKEDAALLMSELRRRTDYREHNPPHQMVQNGQSLVVSSMRPRPYTKGIIRTQQTWPGYQPEMGQLDEGFSLEFSPLLAMDTRTVDAVIKLRLSQVEKMISVKLEVPNNIAPNQRAECQVPQMTMIHIHERFRWPTDQVLLLSLGVVATPGPQKPNLITDALQLSKGAPRADALLFVESKGPVAPSLPGGGPPVSTATRVDRTFHGRY
;
A
#
# COMPACT_ATOMS: atom_id res chain seq x y z
N MET A 1 27.98 26.62 -53.96
CA MET A 1 28.95 25.94 -54.85
C MET A 1 30.33 26.04 -54.21
N HIS A 2 30.79 24.99 -53.50
CA HIS A 2 32.21 24.63 -53.32
C HIS A 2 32.29 23.38 -52.42
N LEU A 3 32.94 22.34 -52.93
CA LEU A 3 33.33 21.15 -52.18
C LEU A 3 34.77 21.35 -51.67
N ARG A 4 35.09 20.96 -50.43
CA ARG A 4 36.48 20.71 -50.03
C ARG A 4 36.58 19.45 -49.16
N ILE A 5 37.62 18.68 -49.46
CA ILE A 5 37.99 17.40 -48.85
C ILE A 5 39.30 17.63 -48.10
N ALA A 6 39.39 17.21 -46.83
CA ALA A 6 40.61 16.94 -46.05
C ALA A 6 40.22 16.64 -44.59
N ALA A 7 40.91 15.79 -43.83
CA ALA A 7 41.82 14.70 -44.20
C ALA A 7 41.85 13.67 -43.06
N LEU A 8 42.26 12.43 -43.34
CA LEU A 8 42.39 11.36 -42.36
C LEU A 8 43.75 11.46 -41.64
N VAL A 9 43.76 11.44 -40.29
CA VAL A 9 44.97 11.21 -39.50
C VAL A 9 44.66 10.20 -38.41
N LEU A 10 45.29 9.01 -38.49
CA LEU A 10 45.40 8.11 -37.35
C LEU A 10 46.50 8.61 -36.42
N SER A 11 46.26 8.54 -35.11
CA SER A 11 47.34 8.45 -34.12
C SER A 11 46.95 7.45 -33.04
N THR A 12 47.88 6.57 -32.68
CA THR A 12 47.71 5.53 -31.68
C THR A 12 48.24 6.02 -30.33
N GLY A 13 47.46 5.79 -29.26
CA GLY A 13 47.86 6.08 -27.89
C GLY A 13 47.30 5.01 -26.95
N LEU A 14 48.13 4.46 -26.07
CA LEU A 14 47.74 3.40 -25.15
C LEU A 14 47.14 3.93 -23.83
N LEU A 15 46.41 3.02 -23.18
CA LEU A 15 45.94 3.05 -21.79
C LEU A 15 46.98 3.60 -20.79
N PRO A 16 46.52 4.22 -19.68
CA PRO A 16 46.14 3.38 -18.54
C PRO A 16 44.72 3.63 -17.99
N THR A 17 44.17 2.60 -17.35
CA THR A 17 42.97 2.67 -16.52
C THR A 17 43.23 3.43 -15.21
N LEU A 18 42.24 4.20 -14.76
CA LEU A 18 42.22 4.72 -13.38
C LEU A 18 40.86 4.41 -12.75
N VAL A 19 40.83 3.41 -11.87
CA VAL A 19 39.65 3.01 -11.11
C VAL A 19 39.60 3.81 -9.82
N TYR A 20 38.59 4.67 -9.67
CA TYR A 20 38.34 5.38 -8.41
C TYR A 20 37.17 4.74 -7.64
N ALA A 21 37.49 3.73 -6.84
CA ALA A 21 36.56 3.10 -5.92
C ALA A 21 36.68 3.76 -4.53
N GLN A 22 35.81 4.74 -4.23
CA GLN A 22 35.69 5.27 -2.87
C GLN A 22 34.61 4.53 -2.08
N ALA A 23 35.04 3.59 -1.25
CA ALA A 23 34.18 2.92 -0.28
C ALA A 23 33.91 3.84 0.92
N SER A 24 32.74 4.47 0.96
CA SER A 24 32.26 5.24 2.10
C SER A 24 31.84 4.30 3.25
N GLY A 25 32.83 3.81 4.00
CA GLY A 25 32.65 2.89 5.12
C GLY A 25 31.85 3.52 6.27
N TRP A 26 30.76 2.87 6.67
CA TRP A 26 29.92 3.30 7.78
C TRP A 26 30.67 3.10 9.12
N ARG A 27 30.95 4.18 9.84
CA ARG A 27 31.46 4.15 11.22
C ARG A 27 30.46 4.83 12.15
N PRO A 28 30.10 4.23 13.31
CA PRO A 28 29.28 4.91 14.30
C PRO A 28 30.07 6.05 14.94
N THR A 29 29.44 7.22 15.08
CA THR A 29 30.01 8.37 15.79
C THR A 29 29.93 8.16 17.30
N GLY A 30 31.08 8.19 17.98
CA GLY A 30 31.14 8.19 19.44
C GLY A 30 30.89 9.60 19.98
N ASN A 31 29.90 9.76 20.86
CA ASN A 31 29.71 11.00 21.60
C ASN A 31 30.63 11.05 22.83
N SER A 32 31.32 12.17 22.99
CA SER A 32 32.02 12.56 24.22
C SER A 32 31.79 14.07 24.45
N ALA A 33 31.79 14.63 25.66
CA ALA A 33 31.48 14.14 27.00
C ALA A 33 31.65 15.33 27.97
N ALA A 34 30.59 15.79 28.68
CA ALA A 34 30.70 16.74 29.80
C ALA A 34 29.35 16.87 30.55
N PRO A 35 29.33 17.25 31.85
CA PRO A 35 30.15 16.62 32.90
C PRO A 35 29.38 16.34 34.23
N ALA A 36 29.93 15.41 35.02
CA ALA A 36 29.90 15.32 36.49
C ALA A 36 28.58 15.56 37.28
N GLY A 37 28.01 14.46 37.82
CA GLY A 37 26.88 14.47 38.77
C GLY A 37 27.00 13.43 39.90
N ARG A 38 28.10 13.46 40.66
CA ARG A 38 28.41 12.71 41.92
C ARG A 38 27.74 11.34 42.16
N TYR A 39 28.56 10.28 42.09
CA TYR A 39 28.30 9.02 42.80
C TYR A 39 28.84 9.05 44.24
N ASN A 40 28.10 8.44 45.17
CA ASN A 40 28.58 7.77 46.38
C ASN A 40 27.47 6.76 46.75
N ASN A 41 27.71 5.44 46.85
CA ASN A 41 28.15 4.74 48.06
C ASN A 41 27.48 5.27 49.37
N ASN A 42 26.93 4.43 50.25
CA ASN A 42 27.23 3.01 50.48
C ASN A 42 26.08 2.24 51.20
N THR A 43 26.23 0.90 51.27
CA THR A 43 25.76 -0.02 52.35
C THR A 43 24.34 0.02 52.95
N GLN A 44 23.72 -1.17 52.94
CA GLN A 44 23.02 -1.83 54.07
C GLN A 44 21.65 -1.29 54.57
N SER A 45 20.84 -2.27 55.03
CA SER A 45 19.62 -2.12 55.85
C SER A 45 18.39 -1.50 55.15
N SER A 46 17.16 -1.89 55.47
CA SER A 46 16.69 -3.06 56.22
C SER A 46 15.27 -3.41 55.78
N ASN A 47 15.03 -4.66 55.39
CA ASN A 47 13.67 -5.13 55.10
C ASN A 47 12.98 -5.53 56.40
N THR A 48 12.01 -4.73 56.86
CA THR A 48 11.29 -4.96 58.12
C THR A 48 9.78 -4.82 57.95
N GLN A 49 9.08 -5.93 57.73
CA GLN A 49 7.72 -6.11 58.23
C GLN A 49 7.48 -7.57 58.67
N THR A 50 7.67 -7.76 59.98
CA THR A 50 6.87 -8.64 60.85
C THR A 50 6.31 -9.95 60.29
N VAL A 51 7.00 -11.05 60.60
CA VAL A 51 6.37 -12.36 60.88
C VAL A 51 6.55 -12.66 62.38
N GLY A 52 5.56 -13.30 62.99
CA GLY A 52 5.39 -13.36 64.44
C GLY A 52 6.43 -14.17 65.23
N GLY A 53 6.50 -13.90 66.53
CA GLY A 53 7.42 -14.53 67.47
C GLY A 53 7.08 -15.98 67.83
N ARG A 54 8.15 -16.75 67.99
CA ARG A 54 8.28 -18.15 68.44
C ARG A 54 7.24 -18.69 69.44
N ASN A 55 6.90 -19.95 69.20
CA ASN A 55 6.16 -20.88 70.07
C ASN A 55 6.75 -21.06 71.48
N ALA A 56 5.87 -21.58 72.35
CA ALA A 56 6.10 -22.60 73.39
C ALA A 56 6.76 -22.21 74.73
N VAL A 57 5.96 -22.37 75.80
CA VAL A 57 6.31 -23.23 76.96
C VAL A 57 5.11 -24.16 77.23
N THR A 58 5.41 -25.39 77.67
CA THR A 58 4.53 -26.54 77.99
C THR A 58 4.14 -26.58 79.50
N PRO A 59 3.48 -27.63 80.08
CA PRO A 59 2.87 -28.87 79.53
C PRO A 59 1.32 -28.83 79.70
N THR A 60 0.47 -29.85 79.97
CA THR A 60 0.62 -31.28 80.38
C THR A 60 -0.68 -32.07 80.09
N ALA A 61 -0.57 -33.41 80.09
CA ALA A 61 -1.62 -34.42 80.29
C ALA A 61 -2.70 -34.65 79.20
N SER A 62 -2.92 -35.93 78.89
CA SER A 62 -3.92 -36.51 77.99
C SER A 62 -4.64 -37.65 78.73
N PRO A 63 -5.60 -38.40 78.15
CA PRO A 63 -6.42 -38.16 76.94
C PRO A 63 -7.94 -38.27 77.25
N VAL A 64 -8.81 -38.26 76.23
CA VAL A 64 -9.93 -39.22 75.98
C VAL A 64 -10.74 -38.78 74.74
N THR A 65 -11.07 -39.75 73.89
CA THR A 65 -12.06 -39.72 72.79
C THR A 65 -12.92 -41.00 72.91
N PRO A 66 -14.05 -41.21 72.20
CA PRO A 66 -14.60 -40.46 71.03
C PRO A 66 -16.13 -40.16 71.10
N GLN A 67 -16.70 -39.50 70.07
CA GLN A 67 -17.74 -40.07 69.16
C GLN A 67 -18.26 -39.11 68.05
N THR A 68 -18.52 -39.72 66.88
CA THR A 68 -19.43 -39.40 65.72
C THR A 68 -20.29 -38.11 65.67
N ALA A 69 -20.57 -37.48 64.51
CA ALA A 69 -20.25 -37.77 63.09
C ALA A 69 -20.41 -36.57 62.11
N LYS A 70 -19.81 -36.71 60.90
CA LYS A 70 -20.07 -36.17 59.52
C LYS A 70 -21.14 -35.06 59.25
N PRO A 71 -21.05 -34.30 58.12
CA PRO A 71 -19.93 -34.09 57.16
C PRO A 71 -19.65 -32.59 56.83
N GLN A 72 -18.68 -32.33 55.93
CA GLN A 72 -18.25 -30.99 55.49
C GLN A 72 -19.17 -30.34 54.44
N ALA A 73 -19.17 -29.00 54.41
CA ALA A 73 -19.44 -28.18 53.23
C ALA A 73 -18.24 -27.23 52.98
N ALA A 74 -18.00 -26.82 51.73
CA ALA A 74 -16.70 -26.28 51.31
C ALA A 74 -16.49 -24.78 51.61
N MET A 75 -15.23 -24.39 51.85
CA MET A 75 -14.80 -22.99 51.80
C MET A 75 -14.67 -22.52 50.35
N PRO A 76 -15.12 -21.30 49.98
CA PRO A 76 -14.81 -20.73 48.68
C PRO A 76 -13.36 -20.26 48.62
N VAL A 77 -12.56 -20.87 47.74
CA VAL A 77 -11.19 -20.42 47.45
C VAL A 77 -11.19 -19.03 46.83
N THR A 78 -10.40 -18.11 47.40
CA THR A 78 -10.29 -16.73 46.91
C THR A 78 -9.50 -16.67 45.60
N ALA A 79 -10.21 -16.68 44.47
CA ALA A 79 -9.58 -16.52 43.16
C ALA A 79 -8.98 -15.12 43.01
N THR A 80 -7.65 -15.03 42.86
CA THR A 80 -6.92 -13.80 42.53
C THR A 80 -7.12 -13.40 41.08
N GLY A 81 -8.34 -13.00 40.72
CA GLY A 81 -8.69 -12.52 39.39
C GLY A 81 -7.95 -11.23 39.04
N HIS A 82 -7.33 -11.18 37.86
CA HIS A 82 -6.75 -9.95 37.32
C HIS A 82 -7.84 -8.88 37.19
N ARG A 83 -7.71 -7.79 37.95
CA ARG A 83 -8.68 -6.70 37.94
C ARG A 83 -8.45 -5.84 36.69
N ILE A 84 -9.16 -6.17 35.61
CA ILE A 84 -9.07 -5.44 34.33
C ILE A 84 -9.42 -3.96 34.56
N THR A 85 -8.43 -3.08 34.46
CA THR A 85 -8.59 -1.64 34.58
C THR A 85 -9.35 -1.09 33.38
N ARG A 86 -10.61 -0.69 33.59
CA ARG A 86 -11.42 0.02 32.60
C ARG A 86 -11.23 1.53 32.75
N ALA A 87 -11.18 2.24 31.64
CA ALA A 87 -11.19 3.70 31.65
C ALA A 87 -12.51 4.22 32.27
N PRO A 88 -12.49 5.32 33.05
CA PRO A 88 -13.70 5.93 33.57
C PRO A 88 -14.51 6.58 32.44
N VAL A 89 -15.79 6.24 32.32
CA VAL A 89 -16.69 6.79 31.30
C VAL A 89 -17.69 7.75 31.97
N THR A 90 -17.54 9.04 31.66
CA THR A 90 -18.51 10.09 32.03
C THR A 90 -19.58 10.25 30.94
N LYS A 91 -20.80 10.65 31.30
CA LYS A 91 -21.89 10.91 30.33
C LYS A 91 -21.67 12.12 29.41
N GLY A 92 -20.64 12.93 29.65
CA GLY A 92 -20.38 14.17 28.93
C GLY A 92 -21.40 15.27 29.25
N SER A 93 -21.38 16.35 28.46
CA SER A 93 -22.33 17.47 28.53
C SER A 93 -23.69 17.18 27.89
N GLY A 94 -23.81 16.09 27.12
CA GLY A 94 -25.01 15.76 26.33
C GLY A 94 -25.19 16.61 25.06
N GLN A 95 -24.26 17.51 24.75
CA GLN A 95 -24.23 18.34 23.54
C GLN A 95 -22.88 18.18 22.83
N LEU A 96 -22.84 18.41 21.51
CA LEU A 96 -21.59 18.39 20.74
C LEU A 96 -20.69 19.57 21.15
N PRO A 97 -19.40 19.36 21.49
CA PRO A 97 -18.50 20.45 21.89
C PRO A 97 -18.26 21.42 20.75
N ASN A 98 -18.69 22.67 20.92
CA ASN A 98 -18.71 23.72 19.90
C ASN A 98 -17.75 24.88 20.19
N ASP A 99 -16.77 24.68 21.08
CA ASP A 99 -15.86 25.71 21.60
C ASP A 99 -15.05 26.45 20.52
N HIS A 100 -14.84 25.80 19.36
CA HIS A 100 -14.16 26.39 18.20
C HIS A 100 -15.13 26.88 17.12
N GLY A 101 -16.41 27.07 17.46
CA GLY A 101 -17.47 27.47 16.54
C GLY A 101 -17.87 26.37 15.55
N GLN A 102 -17.72 25.08 15.91
CA GLN A 102 -18.12 23.99 15.02
C GLN A 102 -19.64 23.99 14.81
N VAL A 103 -20.05 23.80 13.55
CA VAL A 103 -21.45 23.75 13.12
C VAL A 103 -21.77 22.39 12.51
N TRP A 104 -23.00 21.91 12.72
CA TRP A 104 -23.55 20.76 12.01
C TRP A 104 -24.07 21.19 10.65
N ARG A 105 -23.77 20.43 9.61
CA ARG A 105 -24.32 20.59 8.25
C ARG A 105 -24.63 19.24 7.65
N GLU A 106 -25.66 19.22 6.82
CA GLU A 106 -26.05 18.06 6.02
C GLU A 106 -26.09 18.49 4.54
N TYR A 107 -25.44 17.70 3.69
CA TYR A 107 -25.32 17.94 2.26
C TYR A 107 -26.01 16.81 1.49
N ASP A 108 -26.87 17.14 0.53
CA ASP A 108 -27.52 16.16 -0.34
C ASP A 108 -26.54 15.64 -1.41
N ILE A 109 -26.18 14.37 -1.30
CA ILE A 109 -25.33 13.63 -2.25
C ILE A 109 -26.13 12.59 -3.04
N SER A 110 -27.46 12.53 -2.87
CA SER A 110 -28.34 11.56 -3.55
C SER A 110 -28.23 11.63 -5.07
N SER A 111 -28.06 12.83 -5.63
CA SER A 111 -27.85 13.05 -7.06
C SER A 111 -26.59 12.37 -7.61
N TYR A 112 -25.58 12.11 -6.77
CA TYR A 112 -24.38 11.36 -7.12
C TYR A 112 -24.55 9.86 -6.87
N THR A 113 -25.00 9.46 -5.68
CA THR A 113 -25.10 8.03 -5.30
C THR A 113 -26.10 7.27 -6.17
N LEU A 114 -27.24 7.88 -6.52
CA LEU A 114 -28.28 7.26 -7.36
C LEU A 114 -27.81 6.96 -8.80
N ARG A 115 -26.73 7.61 -9.27
CA ARG A 115 -26.10 7.33 -10.57
C ARG A 115 -25.17 6.12 -10.53
N LEU A 116 -24.67 5.72 -9.35
CA LEU A 116 -23.60 4.72 -9.19
C LEU A 116 -24.09 3.37 -8.65
N GLN A 117 -25.27 2.91 -9.11
CA GLN A 117 -25.95 1.70 -8.61
C GLN A 117 -25.15 0.38 -8.77
N THR A 118 -24.10 0.38 -9.60
CA THR A 118 -23.17 -0.74 -9.79
C THR A 118 -22.01 -0.77 -8.79
N THR A 119 -21.82 0.30 -8.01
CA THR A 119 -20.73 0.46 -7.03
C THR A 119 -21.27 0.30 -5.62
N SER A 120 -20.59 -0.47 -4.77
CA SER A 120 -20.90 -0.54 -3.35
C SER A 120 -20.37 0.69 -2.61
N ASN A 121 -21.22 1.31 -1.81
CA ASN A 121 -20.94 2.45 -0.94
C ASN A 121 -20.25 3.64 -1.68
N PRO A 122 -20.83 4.16 -2.78
CA PRO A 122 -20.22 5.23 -3.59
C PRO A 122 -19.92 6.51 -2.79
N GLU A 123 -20.68 6.77 -1.73
CA GLU A 123 -20.48 7.88 -0.79
C GLU A 123 -19.13 7.84 -0.05
N GLN A 124 -18.52 6.66 0.12
CA GLN A 124 -17.17 6.53 0.69
C GLN A 124 -16.12 7.29 -0.13
N LEU A 125 -16.31 7.42 -1.45
CA LEU A 125 -15.37 8.17 -2.28
C LEU A 125 -15.39 9.67 -1.96
N ILE A 126 -16.53 10.23 -1.53
CA ILE A 126 -16.62 11.63 -1.09
C ILE A 126 -15.85 11.81 0.23
N ILE A 127 -16.04 10.89 1.18
CA ILE A 127 -15.28 10.85 2.45
C ILE A 127 -13.77 10.76 2.16
N ASP A 128 -13.35 9.84 1.30
CA ASP A 128 -11.96 9.66 0.89
C ASP A 128 -11.36 10.94 0.29
N TRP A 129 -12.08 11.68 -0.56
CA TRP A 129 -11.59 12.94 -1.11
C TRP A 129 -11.52 14.06 -0.08
N ILE A 130 -12.49 14.16 0.83
CA ILE A 130 -12.44 15.12 1.94
C ILE A 130 -11.20 14.85 2.80
N LEU A 131 -10.99 13.61 3.26
CA LEU A 131 -9.83 13.25 4.09
C LEU A 131 -8.48 13.49 3.37
N ARG A 132 -8.44 13.38 2.03
CA ARG A 132 -7.24 13.63 1.22
C ARG A 132 -6.93 15.12 0.98
N GLU A 133 -7.94 16.00 1.00
CA GLU A 133 -7.74 17.46 0.91
C GLU A 133 -7.45 18.08 2.28
N THR A 134 -8.04 17.53 3.34
CA THR A 134 -8.14 18.18 4.66
C THR A 134 -7.22 17.59 5.73
N GLY A 135 -6.55 16.47 5.44
CA GLY A 135 -5.77 15.69 6.41
C GLY A 135 -6.63 14.76 7.25
N TYR A 136 -6.06 13.66 7.74
CA TYR A 136 -6.77 12.71 8.60
C TYR A 136 -6.85 13.23 10.04
N GLU A 137 -5.74 13.77 10.51
CA GLU A 137 -5.54 14.40 11.81
C GLU A 137 -6.59 15.48 12.11
N THR A 138 -7.03 16.25 11.12
CA THR A 138 -8.00 17.34 11.30
C THR A 138 -9.37 16.85 11.78
N TRP A 139 -9.79 15.64 11.39
CA TRP A 139 -11.06 15.05 11.83
C TRP A 139 -10.95 14.24 13.12
N HIS A 140 -9.73 13.93 13.56
CA HIS A 140 -9.44 13.01 14.66
C HIS A 140 -8.58 13.62 15.77
N SER A 141 -8.49 14.95 15.83
CA SER A 141 -7.74 15.69 16.85
C SER A 141 -8.60 16.76 17.56
N THR A 142 -8.18 18.03 17.54
CA THR A 142 -8.89 19.15 18.16
C THR A 142 -8.90 20.32 17.16
N PRO A 143 -10.05 20.90 16.80
CA PRO A 143 -11.40 20.68 17.34
C PRO A 143 -11.99 19.29 17.06
N VAL A 144 -13.06 18.93 17.77
CA VAL A 144 -13.80 17.69 17.54
C VAL A 144 -14.52 17.78 16.18
N GLY A 145 -14.12 16.94 15.24
CA GLY A 145 -14.78 16.75 13.95
C GLY A 145 -15.70 15.53 13.93
N LEU A 146 -16.70 15.55 13.04
CA LEU A 146 -17.45 14.35 12.62
C LEU A 146 -17.69 14.40 11.12
N LEU A 147 -17.41 13.29 10.44
CA LEU A 147 -17.63 13.09 9.01
C LEU A 147 -18.30 11.73 8.82
N SER A 148 -19.53 11.71 8.30
CA SER A 148 -20.29 10.48 8.07
C SER A 148 -21.22 10.64 6.87
N ALA A 149 -21.26 9.66 5.97
CA ALA A 149 -22.19 9.64 4.85
C ALA A 149 -23.16 8.45 4.97
N ASP A 150 -24.35 8.63 4.39
CA ASP A 150 -25.20 7.53 3.93
C ASP A 150 -25.45 7.67 2.42
N SER A 151 -26.29 6.80 1.85
CA SER A 151 -26.57 6.80 0.41
C SER A 151 -27.36 8.01 -0.12
N ARG A 152 -27.65 9.02 0.71
CA ARG A 152 -28.29 10.29 0.31
C ARG A 152 -27.64 11.51 0.95
N THR A 153 -27.08 11.41 2.15
CA THR A 153 -26.70 12.56 2.96
C THR A 153 -25.27 12.44 3.49
N LEU A 154 -24.44 13.45 3.24
CA LEU A 154 -23.19 13.66 3.96
C LEU A 154 -23.45 14.57 5.18
N ARG A 155 -23.16 14.08 6.38
CA ARG A 155 -23.29 14.81 7.65
C ARG A 155 -21.92 15.18 8.18
N VAL A 156 -21.76 16.47 8.50
CA VAL A 156 -20.46 17.07 8.80
C VAL A 156 -20.57 18.00 10.00
N TYR A 157 -19.77 17.73 11.02
CA TYR A 157 -19.57 18.62 12.16
C TYR A 157 -18.14 19.15 12.14
N HIS A 158 -17.98 20.45 11.85
CA HIS A 158 -16.68 21.12 11.88
C HIS A 158 -16.82 22.65 11.88
N THR A 159 -15.70 23.34 12.08
CA THR A 159 -15.56 24.80 11.90
C THR A 159 -16.02 25.30 10.51
N PRO A 160 -16.49 26.55 10.37
CA PRO A 160 -17.03 27.07 9.11
C PRO A 160 -16.05 27.04 7.93
N GLN A 161 -14.75 27.19 8.19
CA GLN A 161 -13.69 27.14 7.18
C GLN A 161 -13.59 25.74 6.56
N MET A 162 -13.66 24.69 7.38
CA MET A 162 -13.65 23.31 6.90
C MET A 162 -14.93 22.97 6.14
N GLN A 163 -16.08 23.46 6.61
CA GLN A 163 -17.36 23.32 5.94
C GLN A 163 -17.38 23.99 4.54
N ALA A 164 -16.48 24.94 4.25
CA ALA A 164 -16.32 25.51 2.91
C ALA A 164 -15.47 24.60 1.98
N VAL A 165 -14.40 23.99 2.49
CA VAL A 165 -13.60 23.00 1.73
C VAL A 165 -14.42 21.75 1.41
N VAL A 166 -15.20 21.27 2.39
CA VAL A 166 -16.18 20.19 2.21
C VAL A 166 -17.21 20.52 1.14
N ALA A 167 -17.70 21.78 1.08
CA ALA A 167 -18.67 22.20 0.08
C ALA A 167 -18.11 22.10 -1.34
N ASP A 168 -16.92 22.65 -1.63
CA ASP A 168 -16.28 22.54 -2.96
C ASP A 168 -16.15 21.07 -3.42
N ILE A 169 -15.72 20.19 -2.51
CA ILE A 169 -15.55 18.77 -2.83
C ILE A 169 -16.91 18.11 -3.13
N VAL A 170 -17.94 18.35 -2.31
CA VAL A 170 -19.29 17.81 -2.53
C VAL A 170 -19.89 18.35 -3.83
N ASP A 171 -19.78 19.65 -4.09
CA ASP A 171 -20.28 20.29 -5.30
C ASP A 171 -19.67 19.65 -6.56
N ARG A 172 -18.36 19.31 -6.53
CA ARG A 172 -17.66 18.60 -7.62
C ARG A 172 -18.17 17.19 -7.89
N PHE A 173 -18.77 16.52 -6.90
CA PHE A 173 -19.44 15.22 -7.10
C PHE A 173 -20.87 15.35 -7.63
N VAL A 174 -21.64 16.36 -7.20
CA VAL A 174 -23.03 16.54 -7.67
C VAL A 174 -23.14 17.26 -9.02
N ASN A 175 -22.10 18.01 -9.44
CA ASN A 175 -22.06 18.78 -10.69
C ASN A 175 -22.38 17.95 -11.96
N ARG A 176 -23.53 18.25 -12.57
CA ARG A 176 -24.01 17.60 -13.81
C ARG A 176 -23.17 17.92 -15.06
N ALA A 177 -22.43 19.04 -15.09
CA ALA A 177 -21.53 19.35 -16.21
C ALA A 177 -20.26 18.46 -16.20
N ALA A 178 -19.87 17.99 -15.01
CA ALA A 178 -18.77 17.04 -14.83
C ALA A 178 -19.22 15.57 -14.95
N GLU A 179 -20.52 15.27 -14.77
CA GLU A 179 -21.09 13.91 -14.75
C GLU A 179 -20.68 13.03 -15.95
N ASN A 180 -20.84 13.54 -17.18
CA ASN A 180 -20.54 12.78 -18.39
C ASN A 180 -19.05 12.85 -18.81
N HIS A 181 -18.15 13.39 -17.99
CA HIS A 181 -16.74 13.49 -18.38
C HIS A 181 -15.99 12.17 -18.20
N GLY A 182 -15.59 11.58 -19.34
CA GLY A 182 -14.85 10.32 -19.38
C GLY A 182 -13.33 10.52 -19.46
N PHE A 183 -12.59 9.64 -18.78
CA PHE A 183 -11.13 9.56 -18.80
C PHE A 183 -10.67 8.27 -19.47
N GLY A 184 -9.80 8.39 -20.47
CA GLY A 184 -9.13 7.26 -21.10
C GLY A 184 -7.82 6.93 -20.38
N LEU A 185 -7.67 5.68 -19.96
CA LEU A 185 -6.51 5.16 -19.24
C LEU A 185 -5.73 4.19 -20.14
N ARG A 186 -4.40 4.35 -20.28
CA ARG A 186 -3.54 3.37 -20.98
C ARG A 186 -2.30 3.01 -20.18
N ILE A 187 -2.08 1.72 -19.98
CA ILE A 187 -0.96 1.12 -19.27
C ILE A 187 -0.09 0.41 -20.31
N ILE A 188 1.14 0.90 -20.52
CA ILE A 188 2.03 0.43 -21.57
C ILE A 188 3.38 0.02 -20.96
N THR A 189 4.01 -1.04 -21.47
CA THR A 189 5.38 -1.42 -21.09
C THR A 189 6.25 -1.54 -22.33
N ILE A 190 7.45 -0.97 -22.29
CA ILE A 190 8.38 -0.86 -23.42
C ILE A 190 9.77 -1.30 -22.97
N LYS A 191 10.41 -2.25 -23.66
CA LYS A 191 11.70 -2.80 -23.21
C LYS A 191 12.83 -1.76 -23.19
N ASN A 192 12.92 -0.92 -24.21
CA ASN A 192 13.97 0.10 -24.31
C ASN A 192 13.43 1.51 -23.98
N PRO A 193 13.92 2.18 -22.91
CA PRO A 193 13.49 3.51 -22.48
C PRO A 193 13.89 4.68 -23.40
N ASN A 194 14.56 4.41 -24.53
CA ASN A 194 15.00 5.44 -25.50
C ASN A 194 13.86 6.30 -26.12
N TRP A 195 12.58 5.96 -25.88
CA TRP A 195 11.45 6.82 -26.23
C TRP A 195 11.56 8.20 -25.54
N ARG A 196 12.10 8.26 -24.29
CA ARG A 196 12.27 9.51 -23.52
C ARG A 196 13.06 10.55 -24.32
N ALA A 197 14.12 10.14 -25.02
CA ALA A 197 15.00 11.03 -25.78
C ALA A 197 14.31 11.69 -27.00
N ARG A 198 13.29 11.04 -27.57
CA ARG A 198 12.45 11.62 -28.65
C ARG A 198 11.28 12.44 -28.09
N ALA A 199 10.73 12.02 -26.96
CA ALA A 199 9.58 12.67 -26.34
C ALA A 199 9.94 13.96 -25.57
N LEU A 200 11.17 14.09 -25.07
CA LEU A 200 11.56 15.18 -24.15
C LEU A 200 11.17 16.60 -24.62
N PRO A 201 11.31 17.00 -25.90
CA PRO A 201 10.92 18.34 -26.35
C PRO A 201 9.40 18.60 -26.32
N LEU A 202 8.58 17.55 -26.28
CA LEU A 202 7.11 17.59 -26.30
C LEU A 202 6.49 17.47 -24.89
N MET A 203 7.34 17.44 -23.85
CA MET A 203 6.94 17.08 -22.49
C MET A 203 7.29 18.19 -21.48
N LYS A 204 6.27 18.79 -20.86
CA LYS A 204 6.45 19.68 -19.70
C LYS A 204 6.56 18.83 -18.44
N SER A 205 7.64 18.96 -17.67
CA SER A 205 7.80 18.17 -16.44
C SER A 205 6.72 18.54 -15.41
N LEU A 206 6.16 17.51 -14.77
CA LEU A 206 5.29 17.61 -13.60
C LEU A 206 6.07 17.07 -12.40
N PRO A 207 6.13 17.76 -11.24
CA PRO A 207 6.79 17.24 -10.06
C PRO A 207 6.07 15.98 -9.55
N VAL A 208 6.86 15.00 -9.09
CA VAL A 208 6.37 13.73 -8.54
C VAL A 208 7.18 13.43 -7.28
N GLN A 209 6.51 13.02 -6.21
CA GLN A 209 7.10 12.68 -4.92
C GLN A 209 7.55 11.22 -4.85
N SER A 210 6.85 10.33 -5.57
CA SER A 210 7.15 8.90 -5.62
C SER A 210 8.55 8.62 -6.24
N PRO A 211 9.48 7.96 -5.52
CA PRO A 211 10.85 7.76 -5.98
C PRO A 211 10.92 6.82 -7.19
N GLY A 212 11.75 7.17 -8.18
CA GLY A 212 11.89 6.42 -9.43
C GLY A 212 10.78 6.66 -10.45
N VAL A 213 9.76 7.44 -10.10
CA VAL A 213 8.67 7.87 -11.00
C VAL A 213 9.02 9.23 -11.61
N GLN A 214 8.59 9.47 -12.84
CA GLN A 214 8.71 10.76 -13.53
C GLN A 214 7.37 11.13 -14.15
N GLY A 215 6.95 12.38 -13.99
CA GLY A 215 5.70 12.90 -14.52
C GLY A 215 5.91 13.97 -15.58
N TRP A 216 5.06 13.97 -16.59
CA TRP A 216 4.99 15.02 -17.60
C TRP A 216 3.54 15.32 -18.02
N MET A 217 3.33 16.53 -18.51
CA MET A 217 2.14 16.95 -19.24
C MET A 217 2.49 17.14 -20.72
N LEU A 218 1.61 16.66 -21.60
CA LEU A 218 1.72 16.80 -23.06
C LEU A 218 0.44 17.43 -23.62
N ALA A 219 0.53 18.13 -24.75
CA ALA A 219 -0.67 18.43 -25.54
C ALA A 219 -1.29 17.12 -26.08
N LYS A 220 -2.60 17.11 -26.35
CA LYS A 220 -3.28 15.91 -26.88
C LYS A 220 -2.74 15.46 -28.24
N GLU A 221 -2.30 16.41 -29.07
CA GLU A 221 -1.65 16.15 -30.35
C GLU A 221 -0.27 15.49 -30.17
N ASP A 222 0.60 16.05 -29.31
CA ASP A 222 1.90 15.46 -28.96
C ASP A 222 1.77 14.06 -28.36
N ALA A 223 0.79 13.87 -27.47
CA ALA A 223 0.48 12.57 -26.88
C ALA A 223 0.00 11.56 -27.93
N ALA A 224 -0.78 11.99 -28.93
CA ALA A 224 -1.20 11.14 -30.04
C ALA A 224 -0.03 10.78 -30.98
N LEU A 225 0.84 11.74 -31.30
CA LEU A 225 2.07 11.52 -32.07
C LEU A 225 2.98 10.52 -31.35
N LEU A 226 3.28 10.74 -30.07
CA LEU A 226 4.05 9.84 -29.23
C LEU A 226 3.42 8.44 -29.20
N MET A 227 2.11 8.33 -28.93
CA MET A 227 1.39 7.06 -28.94
C MET A 227 1.50 6.31 -30.28
N SER A 228 1.48 7.03 -31.41
CA SER A 228 1.64 6.44 -32.74
C SER A 228 3.05 5.87 -32.97
N GLU A 229 4.09 6.59 -32.54
CA GLU A 229 5.48 6.14 -32.58
C GLU A 229 5.75 4.99 -31.61
N LEU A 230 5.18 5.01 -30.41
CA LEU A 230 5.29 3.90 -29.46
C LEU A 230 4.66 2.62 -30.02
N ARG A 231 3.47 2.71 -30.63
CA ARG A 231 2.75 1.57 -31.23
C ARG A 231 3.42 0.97 -32.46
N ARG A 232 4.30 1.71 -33.14
CA ARG A 232 5.13 1.19 -34.25
C ARG A 232 6.28 0.29 -33.79
N ARG A 233 6.59 0.23 -32.48
CA ARG A 233 7.73 -0.52 -31.95
C ARG A 233 7.40 -1.99 -31.69
N THR A 234 8.33 -2.87 -32.04
CA THR A 234 8.24 -4.32 -31.79
C THR A 234 8.33 -4.72 -30.30
N ASP A 235 8.70 -3.79 -29.41
CA ASP A 235 8.74 -3.99 -27.96
C ASP A 235 7.56 -3.35 -27.21
N TYR A 236 6.57 -2.78 -27.91
CA TYR A 236 5.32 -2.26 -27.34
C TYR A 236 4.43 -3.37 -26.76
N ARG A 237 3.88 -3.14 -25.58
CA ARG A 237 2.76 -3.92 -25.01
C ARG A 237 1.81 -2.98 -24.26
N GLU A 238 0.52 -3.08 -24.56
CA GLU A 238 -0.57 -2.39 -23.85
C GLU A 238 -1.30 -3.43 -22.97
N HIS A 239 -1.59 -3.09 -21.71
CA HIS A 239 -2.13 -4.03 -20.71
C HIS A 239 -3.60 -3.76 -20.34
N ASN A 240 -4.12 -2.58 -20.66
CA ASN A 240 -5.54 -2.24 -20.55
C ASN A 240 -6.34 -2.76 -21.77
N PRO A 241 -7.65 -3.01 -21.62
CA PRO A 241 -8.56 -3.11 -22.76
C PRO A 241 -8.54 -1.81 -23.59
N PRO A 242 -8.67 -1.88 -24.93
CA PRO A 242 -8.94 -0.70 -25.73
C PRO A 242 -10.32 -0.14 -25.36
N HIS A 243 -10.41 1.18 -25.21
CA HIS A 243 -11.62 1.91 -24.78
C HIS A 243 -12.07 1.65 -23.33
N GLN A 244 -11.16 1.25 -22.43
CA GLN A 244 -11.45 1.35 -20.99
C GLN A 244 -11.56 2.83 -20.59
N MET A 245 -12.75 3.22 -20.10
CA MET A 245 -13.08 4.59 -19.71
C MET A 245 -13.54 4.65 -18.26
N VAL A 246 -13.21 5.75 -17.58
CA VAL A 246 -13.59 6.03 -16.19
C VAL A 246 -14.38 7.33 -16.17
N GLN A 247 -15.55 7.37 -15.56
CA GLN A 247 -16.30 8.62 -15.43
C GLN A 247 -15.78 9.47 -14.26
N ASN A 248 -16.01 10.78 -14.32
CA ASN A 248 -15.77 11.69 -13.21
C ASN A 248 -16.41 11.18 -11.91
N GLY A 249 -15.66 11.19 -10.81
CA GLY A 249 -16.16 10.72 -9.52
C GLY A 249 -16.41 9.21 -9.43
N GLN A 250 -15.88 8.39 -10.34
CA GLN A 250 -15.87 6.92 -10.22
C GLN A 250 -14.43 6.42 -10.05
N SER A 251 -14.20 5.42 -9.19
CA SER A 251 -12.88 4.79 -9.08
C SER A 251 -12.81 3.52 -9.93
N LEU A 252 -11.82 3.45 -10.82
CA LEU A 252 -11.52 2.23 -11.58
C LEU A 252 -10.36 1.48 -10.91
N VAL A 253 -10.50 0.16 -10.79
CA VAL A 253 -9.39 -0.74 -10.44
C VAL A 253 -9.05 -1.64 -11.63
N VAL A 254 -7.80 -1.60 -12.08
CA VAL A 254 -7.25 -2.49 -13.11
C VAL A 254 -6.21 -3.39 -12.48
N SER A 255 -6.49 -4.69 -12.38
CA SER A 255 -5.61 -5.67 -11.74
C SER A 255 -5.29 -6.84 -12.66
N SER A 256 -4.03 -7.27 -12.64
CA SER A 256 -3.55 -8.49 -13.30
C SER A 256 -2.64 -9.30 -12.35
N MET A 257 -3.05 -9.37 -11.07
CA MET A 257 -2.41 -10.22 -10.07
C MET A 257 -2.64 -11.71 -10.37
N ARG A 258 -1.61 -12.53 -10.15
CA ARG A 258 -1.62 -13.98 -10.34
C ARG A 258 -1.07 -14.69 -9.11
N PRO A 259 -1.76 -15.72 -8.59
CA PRO A 259 -1.26 -16.49 -7.46
C PRO A 259 -0.05 -17.34 -7.87
N ARG A 260 1.06 -17.21 -7.14
CA ARG A 260 2.30 -17.98 -7.31
C ARG A 260 2.56 -18.79 -6.03
N PRO A 261 2.28 -20.11 -6.03
CA PRO A 261 2.57 -20.97 -4.88
C PRO A 261 4.08 -21.20 -4.73
N TYR A 262 4.53 -21.44 -3.51
CA TYR A 262 5.91 -21.76 -3.16
C TYR A 262 6.00 -22.57 -1.86
N THR A 263 7.06 -23.34 -1.65
CA THR A 263 7.28 -24.04 -0.37
C THR A 263 7.87 -23.06 0.63
N LYS A 264 7.01 -22.43 1.43
CA LYS A 264 7.37 -21.40 2.42
C LYS A 264 8.25 -21.94 3.54
N GLY A 265 7.96 -23.15 4.02
CA GLY A 265 8.57 -23.69 5.22
C GLY A 265 8.36 -25.19 5.37
N ILE A 266 8.65 -25.71 6.56
CA ILE A 266 8.57 -27.14 6.89
C ILE A 266 7.99 -27.28 8.31
N ILE A 267 6.90 -28.02 8.44
CA ILE A 267 6.32 -28.43 9.72
C ILE A 267 6.91 -29.80 10.07
N ARG A 268 7.36 -30.02 11.31
CA ARG A 268 7.85 -31.34 11.77
C ARG A 268 6.67 -32.18 12.28
N THR A 269 6.58 -33.43 11.85
CA THR A 269 5.44 -34.31 12.13
C THR A 269 5.95 -35.64 12.71
N GLN A 270 5.86 -35.80 14.02
CA GLN A 270 6.45 -36.94 14.75
C GLN A 270 5.76 -38.30 14.49
N GLN A 271 4.57 -38.31 13.88
CA GLN A 271 3.70 -39.49 13.78
C GLN A 271 3.58 -40.06 12.36
N THR A 272 4.33 -39.56 11.37
CA THR A 272 4.20 -40.00 9.97
C THR A 272 5.52 -39.83 9.23
N TRP A 273 6.02 -40.88 8.58
CA TRP A 273 7.14 -40.79 7.61
C TRP A 273 6.60 -40.11 6.33
N PRO A 274 7.19 -38.99 5.83
CA PRO A 274 8.61 -38.59 5.90
C PRO A 274 9.05 -37.69 7.08
N GLY A 275 8.40 -37.70 8.24
CA GLY A 275 8.82 -36.98 9.46
C GLY A 275 8.63 -35.47 9.44
N TYR A 276 8.30 -34.92 8.27
CA TYR A 276 7.96 -33.53 8.05
C TYR A 276 6.87 -33.38 6.98
N GLN A 277 6.26 -32.21 6.96
CA GLN A 277 5.30 -31.79 5.95
C GLN A 277 5.70 -30.41 5.40
N PRO A 278 5.78 -30.21 4.07
CA PRO A 278 6.08 -28.89 3.50
C PRO A 278 4.94 -27.91 3.79
N GLU A 279 5.27 -26.75 4.34
CA GLU A 279 4.35 -25.63 4.49
C GLU A 279 4.28 -24.89 3.14
N MET A 280 3.12 -24.95 2.47
CA MET A 280 2.89 -24.22 1.23
C MET A 280 2.43 -22.79 1.52
N GLY A 281 3.11 -21.83 0.88
CA GLY A 281 2.70 -20.43 0.85
C GLY A 281 2.28 -20.01 -0.56
N GLN A 282 1.69 -18.81 -0.66
CA GLN A 282 1.33 -18.16 -1.90
C GLN A 282 1.79 -16.69 -1.86
N LEU A 283 2.21 -16.17 -3.00
CA LEU A 283 2.44 -14.75 -3.26
C LEU A 283 1.59 -14.34 -4.45
N ASP A 284 1.16 -13.07 -4.51
CA ASP A 284 0.46 -12.54 -5.67
C ASP A 284 1.44 -11.71 -6.52
N GLU A 285 1.66 -12.15 -7.75
CA GLU A 285 2.59 -11.54 -8.73
C GLU A 285 1.81 -10.84 -9.84
N GLY A 286 2.14 -9.57 -10.10
CA GLY A 286 1.48 -8.75 -11.11
C GLY A 286 1.40 -7.28 -10.72
N PHE A 287 0.35 -6.60 -11.19
CA PHE A 287 0.06 -5.21 -10.84
C PHE A 287 -1.42 -5.01 -10.49
N SER A 288 -1.69 -3.98 -9.71
CA SER A 288 -3.02 -3.43 -9.43
C SER A 288 -2.93 -1.90 -9.43
N LEU A 289 -3.78 -1.25 -10.23
CA LEU A 289 -3.86 0.19 -10.42
C LEU A 289 -5.26 0.68 -10.06
N GLU A 290 -5.38 1.51 -9.02
CA GLU A 290 -6.58 2.28 -8.70
C GLU A 290 -6.43 3.69 -9.28
N PHE A 291 -7.45 4.14 -10.02
CA PHE A 291 -7.53 5.47 -10.60
C PHE A 291 -8.86 6.14 -10.22
N SER A 292 -8.79 7.25 -9.49
CA SER A 292 -9.94 8.04 -9.03
C SER A 292 -9.83 9.48 -9.55
N PRO A 293 -10.53 9.90 -10.61
CA PRO A 293 -10.58 11.27 -11.07
C PRO A 293 -11.71 12.09 -10.41
N LEU A 294 -11.47 13.37 -10.18
CA LEU A 294 -12.44 14.36 -9.76
C LEU A 294 -12.12 15.72 -10.41
N LEU A 295 -12.93 16.13 -11.38
CA LEU A 295 -12.85 17.45 -12.01
C LEU A 295 -13.08 18.56 -10.98
N ALA A 296 -12.45 19.71 -11.20
CA ALA A 296 -12.83 20.96 -10.55
C ALA A 296 -14.17 21.50 -11.09
N MET A 297 -14.77 22.44 -10.36
CA MET A 297 -16.03 23.09 -10.73
C MET A 297 -16.06 23.65 -12.16
N ASP A 298 -14.93 24.14 -12.65
CA ASP A 298 -14.78 24.76 -13.97
C ASP A 298 -14.66 23.77 -15.14
N THR A 299 -14.55 22.46 -14.86
CA THR A 299 -14.23 21.37 -15.80
C THR A 299 -12.94 21.57 -16.64
N ARG A 300 -12.08 22.52 -16.27
CA ARG A 300 -10.79 22.81 -16.92
C ARG A 300 -9.61 22.13 -16.23
N THR A 301 -9.73 21.83 -14.93
CA THR A 301 -8.68 21.07 -14.21
C THR A 301 -9.19 19.72 -13.70
N VAL A 302 -8.36 18.70 -13.88
CA VAL A 302 -8.51 17.35 -13.32
C VAL A 302 -7.67 17.31 -12.06
N ASP A 303 -8.26 16.92 -10.93
CA ASP A 303 -7.50 16.20 -9.91
C ASP A 303 -7.71 14.70 -10.12
N ALA A 304 -6.68 13.88 -9.95
CA ALA A 304 -6.87 12.44 -9.82
C ALA A 304 -5.89 11.85 -8.80
N VAL A 305 -6.34 10.83 -8.08
CA VAL A 305 -5.48 10.02 -7.23
C VAL A 305 -5.18 8.70 -7.94
N ILE A 306 -3.89 8.35 -7.95
CA ILE A 306 -3.36 7.18 -8.64
C ILE A 306 -2.66 6.32 -7.60
N LYS A 307 -3.18 5.11 -7.37
CA LYS A 307 -2.55 4.11 -6.51
C LYS A 307 -2.07 2.94 -7.37
N LEU A 308 -0.76 2.77 -7.50
CA LEU A 308 -0.18 1.60 -8.17
C LEU A 308 0.48 0.69 -7.14
N ARG A 309 0.19 -0.62 -7.22
CA ARG A 309 0.96 -1.68 -6.57
C ARG A 309 1.43 -2.66 -7.61
N LEU A 310 2.74 -2.76 -7.80
CA LEU A 310 3.39 -3.79 -8.61
C LEU A 310 4.24 -4.66 -7.69
N SER A 311 4.06 -5.98 -7.79
CA SER A 311 4.78 -6.99 -7.02
C SER A 311 5.25 -8.08 -7.97
N GLN A 312 6.56 -8.34 -8.05
CA GLN A 312 7.09 -9.40 -8.91
C GLN A 312 8.22 -10.18 -8.24
N VAL A 313 8.18 -11.51 -8.34
CA VAL A 313 9.23 -12.40 -7.83
C VAL A 313 10.32 -12.57 -8.89
N GLU A 314 11.45 -11.90 -8.68
CA GLU A 314 12.65 -11.97 -9.51
C GLU A 314 13.24 -13.39 -9.54
N LYS A 315 13.27 -14.04 -8.37
CA LYS A 315 13.90 -15.36 -8.16
C LYS A 315 13.30 -16.06 -6.95
N MET A 316 13.16 -17.39 -7.02
CA MET A 316 13.01 -18.24 -5.84
C MET A 316 14.39 -18.78 -5.47
N ILE A 317 14.81 -18.63 -4.21
CA ILE A 317 16.09 -19.15 -3.70
C ILE A 317 15.78 -20.39 -2.87
N SER A 318 16.05 -21.57 -3.43
CA SER A 318 15.93 -22.83 -2.72
C SER A 318 16.96 -22.93 -1.59
N VAL A 319 16.48 -23.08 -0.35
CA VAL A 319 17.27 -23.31 0.85
C VAL A 319 17.03 -24.76 1.29
N LYS A 320 18.09 -25.55 1.33
CA LYS A 320 18.04 -26.93 1.81
C LYS A 320 18.27 -26.93 3.32
N LEU A 321 17.27 -27.42 4.05
CA LEU A 321 17.25 -27.50 5.50
C LEU A 321 17.41 -28.96 5.90
N GLU A 322 18.39 -29.22 6.77
CA GLU A 322 18.56 -30.53 7.37
C GLU A 322 17.55 -30.68 8.51
N VAL A 323 16.74 -31.73 8.46
CA VAL A 323 15.64 -32.00 9.39
C VAL A 323 16.06 -33.19 10.26
N PRO A 324 16.46 -32.97 11.53
CA PRO A 324 16.81 -34.06 12.42
C PRO A 324 15.62 -34.99 12.62
N ASN A 325 15.83 -36.27 12.32
CA ASN A 325 14.82 -37.31 12.43
C ASN A 325 15.46 -38.58 13.00
N ASN A 326 14.80 -39.17 14.00
CA ASN A 326 15.28 -40.35 14.74
C ASN A 326 15.44 -41.60 13.85
N ILE A 327 14.77 -41.65 12.69
CA ILE A 327 14.81 -42.77 11.75
C ILE A 327 15.89 -42.57 10.67
N ALA A 328 16.22 -41.32 10.32
CA ALA A 328 17.18 -40.98 9.27
C ALA A 328 17.84 -39.62 9.56
N PRO A 329 19.08 -39.57 10.08
CA PRO A 329 19.67 -38.32 10.60
C PRO A 329 19.95 -37.26 9.52
N ASN A 330 20.22 -37.68 8.28
CA ASN A 330 20.65 -36.80 7.19
C ASN A 330 19.50 -36.36 6.26
N GLN A 331 18.28 -36.27 6.78
CA GLN A 331 17.11 -35.97 5.96
C GLN A 331 17.11 -34.50 5.52
N ARG A 332 17.08 -34.25 4.21
CA ARG A 332 17.10 -32.91 3.62
C ARG A 332 15.75 -32.56 3.04
N ALA A 333 15.17 -31.48 3.53
CA ALA A 333 13.97 -30.85 2.99
C ALA A 333 14.34 -29.52 2.30
N GLU A 334 13.47 -29.00 1.45
CA GLU A 334 13.70 -27.75 0.73
C GLU A 334 12.57 -26.76 1.00
N CYS A 335 12.93 -25.52 1.32
CA CYS A 335 12.03 -24.36 1.27
C CYS A 335 12.55 -23.33 0.27
N GLN A 336 11.70 -22.38 -0.11
CA GLN A 336 11.98 -21.39 -1.14
C GLN A 336 11.83 -19.99 -0.57
N VAL A 337 12.91 -19.22 -0.56
CA VAL A 337 12.92 -17.82 -0.14
C VAL A 337 12.67 -16.93 -1.37
N PRO A 338 11.56 -16.17 -1.42
CA PRO A 338 11.24 -15.33 -2.57
C PRO A 338 12.05 -14.02 -2.56
N GLN A 339 12.84 -13.79 -3.61
CA GLN A 339 13.42 -12.49 -3.92
C GLN A 339 12.43 -11.72 -4.80
N MET A 340 11.98 -10.55 -4.35
CA MET A 340 10.91 -9.78 -5.00
C MET A 340 11.25 -8.29 -5.19
N THR A 341 10.79 -7.74 -6.31
CA THR A 341 10.73 -6.29 -6.57
C THR A 341 9.32 -5.81 -6.26
N MET A 342 9.19 -4.68 -5.56
CA MET A 342 7.91 -4.02 -5.28
C MET A 342 7.98 -2.53 -5.63
N ILE A 343 6.91 -2.00 -6.19
CA ILE A 343 6.69 -0.56 -6.41
C ILE A 343 5.31 -0.21 -5.86
N HIS A 344 5.26 0.84 -5.04
CA HIS A 344 4.03 1.40 -4.48
C HIS A 344 4.00 2.90 -4.75
N ILE A 345 2.95 3.35 -5.42
CA ILE A 345 2.62 4.76 -5.64
C ILE A 345 1.26 4.99 -4.99
N HIS A 346 1.09 6.10 -4.29
CA HIS A 346 -0.20 6.60 -3.83
C HIS A 346 -0.10 8.12 -3.83
N GLU A 347 -0.42 8.74 -4.98
CA GLU A 347 -0.12 10.15 -5.21
C GLU A 347 -1.28 10.85 -5.95
N ARG A 348 -1.48 12.14 -5.65
CA ARG A 348 -2.48 13.00 -6.29
C ARG A 348 -1.80 13.84 -7.36
N PHE A 349 -2.33 13.80 -8.57
CA PHE A 349 -1.89 14.64 -9.69
C PHE A 349 -2.98 15.63 -10.05
N ARG A 350 -2.59 16.85 -10.37
CA ARG A 350 -3.49 17.90 -10.89
C ARG A 350 -2.98 18.40 -12.24
N TRP A 351 -3.83 18.41 -13.26
CA TRP A 351 -3.46 18.87 -14.61
C TRP A 351 -4.65 19.42 -15.41
N PRO A 352 -4.42 20.19 -16.49
CA PRO A 352 -5.48 20.75 -17.34
C PRO A 352 -6.19 19.69 -18.22
N THR A 353 -7.49 19.84 -18.49
CA THR A 353 -8.28 18.89 -19.29
C THR A 353 -7.97 18.92 -20.79
N ASP A 354 -7.29 19.96 -21.30
CA ASP A 354 -6.72 20.03 -22.65
C ASP A 354 -5.44 19.19 -22.82
N GLN A 355 -4.80 18.79 -21.71
CA GLN A 355 -3.53 18.07 -21.69
C GLN A 355 -3.67 16.60 -21.26
N VAL A 356 -2.62 15.83 -21.55
CA VAL A 356 -2.48 14.41 -21.19
C VAL A 356 -1.41 14.29 -20.11
N LEU A 357 -1.76 13.61 -19.01
CA LEU A 357 -0.80 13.20 -17.99
C LEU A 357 -0.08 11.95 -18.47
N LEU A 358 1.26 12.00 -18.50
CA LEU A 358 2.13 10.85 -18.69
C LEU A 358 2.97 10.63 -17.43
N LEU A 359 2.80 9.47 -16.79
CA LEU A 359 3.72 8.99 -15.77
C LEU A 359 4.60 7.89 -16.36
N SER A 360 5.91 7.99 -16.19
CA SER A 360 6.82 6.84 -16.32
C SER A 360 7.17 6.31 -14.93
N LEU A 361 6.96 5.02 -14.76
CA LEU A 361 7.08 4.27 -13.52
C LEU A 361 8.49 3.65 -13.36
N GLY A 362 9.42 4.07 -14.21
CA GLY A 362 10.76 3.50 -14.35
C GLY A 362 10.77 2.11 -15.00
N VAL A 363 11.95 1.47 -14.95
CA VAL A 363 12.19 0.13 -15.50
C VAL A 363 11.73 -0.94 -14.51
N VAL A 364 10.45 -1.28 -14.61
CA VAL A 364 9.79 -2.29 -13.78
C VAL A 364 10.06 -3.70 -14.31
N ALA A 365 9.78 -4.71 -13.49
CA ALA A 365 9.64 -6.08 -13.98
C ALA A 365 8.27 -6.24 -14.67
N THR A 366 8.22 -6.96 -15.80
CA THR A 366 7.07 -6.98 -16.71
C THR A 366 6.05 -8.04 -16.28
N PRO A 367 4.78 -7.67 -16.01
CA PRO A 367 3.73 -8.64 -15.71
C PRO A 367 3.35 -9.46 -16.94
N GLY A 368 2.95 -10.71 -16.70
CA GLY A 368 2.38 -11.61 -17.72
C GLY A 368 3.36 -12.68 -18.26
N PRO A 369 2.83 -13.63 -19.07
CA PRO A 369 3.60 -14.78 -19.54
C PRO A 369 4.74 -14.38 -20.48
N GLN A 370 5.90 -15.01 -20.29
CA GLN A 370 6.98 -15.00 -21.26
C GLN A 370 6.57 -15.82 -22.50
N LYS A 371 6.96 -15.38 -23.71
CA LYS A 371 7.05 -16.33 -24.83
C LYS A 371 8.27 -17.23 -24.54
N PRO A 372 8.14 -18.56 -24.52
CA PRO A 372 9.28 -19.45 -24.31
C PRO A 372 10.32 -19.18 -25.40
N ASN A 373 11.59 -19.05 -25.00
CA ASN A 373 12.65 -18.58 -25.88
C ASN A 373 13.70 -19.67 -25.99
N LEU A 374 13.38 -20.66 -26.83
CA LEU A 374 13.96 -22.01 -26.90
C LEU A 374 15.49 -22.06 -26.71
N ILE A 375 16.23 -21.17 -27.36
CA ILE A 375 17.70 -21.09 -27.29
C ILE A 375 18.19 -20.82 -25.85
N THR A 376 17.46 -19.97 -25.10
CA THR A 376 17.79 -19.62 -23.71
C THR A 376 17.26 -20.63 -22.68
N ASP A 377 16.27 -21.45 -23.04
CA ASP A 377 15.84 -22.59 -22.22
C ASP A 377 16.86 -23.74 -22.33
N ALA A 378 17.36 -24.01 -23.55
CA ALA A 378 18.38 -25.03 -23.80
C ALA A 378 19.72 -24.78 -23.07
N LEU A 379 20.09 -23.52 -22.83
CA LEU A 379 21.39 -23.13 -22.25
C LEU A 379 21.38 -22.94 -20.72
N GLN A 380 20.25 -23.16 -20.04
CA GLN A 380 20.10 -23.07 -18.57
C GLN A 380 20.63 -21.78 -17.89
N LEU A 381 20.84 -20.71 -18.65
CA LEU A 381 21.32 -19.42 -18.13
C LEU A 381 20.33 -18.84 -17.12
N SER A 382 20.84 -18.12 -16.11
CA SER A 382 20.02 -17.56 -15.03
C SER A 382 19.08 -16.45 -15.52
N LYS A 383 17.87 -16.83 -15.94
CA LYS A 383 16.81 -15.93 -16.40
C LYS A 383 16.25 -15.11 -15.24
N GLY A 384 16.66 -13.83 -15.13
CA GLY A 384 15.96 -12.85 -14.30
C GLY A 384 14.60 -12.47 -14.88
N ALA A 385 13.78 -11.76 -14.09
CA ALA A 385 12.49 -11.27 -14.56
C ALA A 385 12.65 -10.31 -15.76
N PRO A 386 11.77 -10.37 -16.78
CA PRO A 386 11.89 -9.53 -17.97
C PRO A 386 11.58 -8.07 -17.61
N ARG A 387 12.52 -7.16 -17.82
CA ARG A 387 12.35 -5.74 -17.45
C ARG A 387 11.90 -4.88 -18.63
N ALA A 388 11.08 -3.87 -18.32
CA ALA A 388 10.55 -2.89 -19.26
C ALA A 388 10.24 -1.57 -18.56
N ASP A 389 10.43 -0.45 -19.26
CA ASP A 389 9.98 0.87 -18.83
C ASP A 389 8.45 0.92 -18.90
N ALA A 390 7.78 1.15 -17.77
CA ALA A 390 6.31 1.19 -17.71
C ALA A 390 5.78 2.62 -17.72
N LEU A 391 4.73 2.83 -18.51
CA LEU A 391 4.14 4.13 -18.82
C LEU A 391 2.64 4.10 -18.54
N LEU A 392 2.13 5.16 -17.92
CA LEU A 392 0.71 5.41 -17.72
C LEU A 392 0.32 6.71 -18.43
N PHE A 393 -0.59 6.62 -19.40
CA PHE A 393 -1.21 7.78 -20.04
C PHE A 393 -2.63 7.96 -19.49
N VAL A 394 -2.97 9.19 -19.10
CA VAL A 394 -4.32 9.58 -18.67
C VAL A 394 -4.79 10.78 -19.50
N GLU A 395 -5.87 10.59 -20.25
CA GLU A 395 -6.42 11.58 -21.19
C GLU A 395 -7.89 11.90 -20.84
N SER A 396 -8.24 13.17 -20.64
CA SER A 396 -9.65 13.58 -20.59
C SER A 396 -10.27 13.52 -21.99
N LYS A 397 -11.33 12.73 -22.16
CA LYS A 397 -12.09 12.58 -23.40
C LYS A 397 -13.22 13.59 -23.57
N GLY A 398 -13.38 14.52 -22.63
CA GLY A 398 -14.49 15.48 -22.63
C GLY A 398 -15.81 14.82 -22.24
N PRO A 399 -16.96 15.44 -22.57
CA PRO A 399 -18.28 14.84 -22.40
C PRO A 399 -18.45 13.61 -23.32
N VAL A 400 -18.78 12.48 -22.72
CA VAL A 400 -18.92 11.18 -23.36
C VAL A 400 -20.34 10.69 -23.08
N ALA A 401 -21.10 10.36 -24.13
CA ALA A 401 -22.42 9.77 -23.95
C ALA A 401 -22.30 8.45 -23.16
N PRO A 402 -23.17 8.19 -22.17
CA PRO A 402 -23.10 6.97 -21.37
C PRO A 402 -23.21 5.75 -22.27
N SER A 403 -22.14 4.96 -22.34
CA SER A 403 -22.11 3.73 -23.12
C SER A 403 -23.12 2.75 -22.53
N LEU A 404 -24.20 2.47 -23.27
CA LEU A 404 -25.14 1.40 -22.96
C LEU A 404 -24.35 0.12 -22.65
N PRO A 405 -24.66 -0.60 -21.55
CA PRO A 405 -23.93 -1.80 -21.17
C PRO A 405 -24.15 -2.89 -22.21
N GLY A 406 -23.21 -3.03 -23.14
CA GLY A 406 -23.20 -4.09 -24.13
C GLY A 406 -23.16 -5.45 -23.42
N GLY A 407 -24.14 -6.31 -23.72
CA GLY A 407 -24.44 -7.55 -22.98
C GLY A 407 -23.43 -8.69 -23.14
N GLY A 408 -22.14 -8.41 -22.98
CA GLY A 408 -21.16 -9.43 -22.62
C GLY A 408 -21.26 -9.76 -21.12
N PRO A 409 -20.94 -11.00 -20.70
CA PRO A 409 -20.89 -11.33 -19.28
C PRO A 409 -19.84 -10.44 -18.58
N PRO A 410 -20.10 -9.97 -17.34
CA PRO A 410 -19.14 -9.14 -16.62
C PRO A 410 -17.85 -9.93 -16.41
N VAL A 411 -16.72 -9.37 -16.86
CA VAL A 411 -15.39 -9.93 -16.60
C VAL A 411 -15.12 -9.80 -15.10
N SER A 412 -15.38 -10.89 -14.37
CA SER A 412 -15.35 -10.93 -12.91
C SER A 412 -13.94 -10.71 -12.38
N THR A 413 -13.62 -9.45 -12.12
CA THR A 413 -12.32 -8.98 -11.64
C THR A 413 -12.26 -9.13 -10.13
N ALA A 414 -11.91 -10.35 -9.69
CA ALA A 414 -11.50 -10.71 -8.33
C ALA A 414 -12.31 -10.09 -7.18
N THR A 415 -13.31 -10.84 -6.69
CA THR A 415 -14.09 -10.49 -5.49
C THR A 415 -13.19 -10.02 -4.34
N ARG A 416 -13.49 -8.83 -3.81
CA ARG A 416 -12.80 -8.27 -2.63
C ARG A 416 -12.98 -9.24 -1.45
N VAL A 417 -11.92 -9.97 -1.09
CA VAL A 417 -11.84 -10.60 0.22
C VAL A 417 -11.62 -9.49 1.23
N ASP A 418 -12.71 -9.04 1.86
CA ASP A 418 -12.66 -8.06 2.94
C ASP A 418 -11.94 -8.67 4.15
N ARG A 419 -10.61 -8.52 4.16
CA ARG A 419 -9.78 -8.74 5.35
C ARG A 419 -10.02 -7.59 6.31
N THR A 420 -11.09 -7.70 7.08
CA THR A 420 -11.42 -6.81 8.20
C THR A 420 -10.19 -6.68 9.09
N PHE A 421 -9.55 -5.50 9.08
CA PHE A 421 -8.29 -5.29 9.79
C PHE A 421 -8.56 -5.16 11.30
N HIS A 422 -8.70 -6.30 11.98
CA HIS A 422 -8.75 -6.37 13.43
C HIS A 422 -7.34 -6.10 13.97
N GLY A 423 -7.04 -4.81 14.18
CA GLY A 423 -5.82 -4.37 14.83
C GLY A 423 -5.72 -5.01 16.21
N ARG A 424 -4.62 -5.73 16.46
CA ARG A 424 -4.31 -6.26 17.78
C ARG A 424 -3.65 -5.17 18.61
N TYR A 425 -4.35 -4.77 19.67
CA TYR A 425 -3.74 -4.41 20.95
C TYR A 425 -3.67 -5.68 21.81
#